data_AF-Q6LJ47-F1
#
_entry.id   AF-Q6LJ47-F1
#
_cell.length_a   1.000
_cell.length_b   1.000
_cell.length_c   1.000
_cell.angle_alpha   90.00
_cell.angle_beta   90.00
_cell.angle_gamma   90.00
#
_symmetry.space_group_name_H-M   'P 1'
#
loop_
_entity.id
_entity.type
_entity.pdbx_description
1 polymer ?
#
loop_
_entity_poly.entity_id
_entity_poly.type
_entity_poly.pdbx_seq_one_letter_code
_entity_poly.pdbx_strand_id
1 'polypeptide(L)'
;MKNVVLFFSSCIPFDECEKRIPSLLDYYFKQFEHALVNHQPQLDPNDVVQSWKPLYCIAWADFQRFVKGWSPDHWKINPYTESLTQKALLQLGVPDRA
;
A
#
# COMPACT_ATOMS: atom_id res chain seq x y z
N MET A 1 -0.05 3.36 7.23
CA MET A 1 -0.12 3.06 5.77
C MET A 1 -1.24 3.78 4.99
N LYS A 2 -2.43 4.04 5.54
CA LYS A 2 -3.55 4.69 4.82
C LYS A 2 -3.18 5.98 4.06
N ASN A 3 -2.42 6.88 4.69
CA ASN A 3 -2.01 8.15 4.06
C ASN A 3 -1.14 7.94 2.82
N VAL A 4 -0.26 6.93 2.81
CA VAL A 4 0.59 6.59 1.66
C VAL A 4 -0.25 6.13 0.48
N VAL A 5 -1.24 5.27 0.75
CA VAL A 5 -2.20 4.79 -0.26
C VAL A 5 -3.01 5.96 -0.84
N LEU A 6 -3.56 6.81 0.03
CA LEU A 6 -4.32 7.99 -0.40
C LEU A 6 -3.47 8.92 -1.25
N PHE A 7 -2.22 9.16 -0.87
CA PHE A 7 -1.29 10.00 -1.63
C PHE A 7 -0.98 9.39 -3.01
N PHE A 8 -0.52 8.13 -3.05
CA PHE A 8 -0.19 7.47 -4.32
C PHE A 8 -1.39 7.36 -5.26
N SER A 9 -2.58 7.00 -4.73
CA SER A 9 -3.82 6.90 -5.52
C SER A 9 -4.36 8.25 -6.01
N SER A 10 -3.79 9.37 -5.55
CA SER A 10 -4.18 10.72 -5.96
C SER A 10 -3.18 11.35 -6.93
N CYS A 11 -1.91 10.91 -6.92
CA CYS A 11 -0.83 11.55 -7.66
C CYS A 11 -0.23 10.70 -8.79
N ILE A 12 -0.55 9.40 -8.86
CA ILE A 12 0.02 8.47 -9.85
C ILE A 12 -1.10 7.97 -10.77
N PRO A 13 -0.97 8.17 -12.10
CA PRO A 13 -1.86 7.54 -13.06
C PRO A 13 -1.86 6.01 -12.93
N PHE A 14 -3.03 5.38 -13.05
CA PHE A 14 -3.17 3.95 -12.75
C PHE A 14 -2.45 3.01 -13.70
N ASP A 15 -2.32 3.41 -14.97
CA ASP A 15 -1.53 2.75 -15.99
C ASP A 15 -0.01 2.81 -15.72
N GLU A 16 0.43 3.71 -14.82
CA GLU A 16 1.81 3.81 -14.37
C GLU A 16 2.05 3.17 -13.00
N CYS A 17 1.00 2.83 -12.25
CA CYS A 17 1.10 2.35 -10.87
C CYS A 17 2.04 1.15 -10.74
N GLU A 18 1.87 0.13 -11.58
CA GLU A 18 2.70 -1.08 -11.55
C GLU A 18 4.19 -0.79 -11.79
N LYS A 19 4.50 0.21 -12.62
CA LYS A 19 5.87 0.58 -12.97
C LYS A 19 6.51 1.51 -11.94
N ARG A 20 5.74 2.45 -11.38
CA ARG A 20 6.28 3.56 -10.55
C ARG A 20 6.14 3.33 -9.06
N ILE A 21 5.05 2.72 -8.60
CA ILE A 21 4.80 2.59 -7.16
C ILE A 21 5.88 1.77 -6.45
N PRO A 22 6.41 0.65 -6.99
CA PRO A 22 7.45 -0.11 -6.28
C PRO A 22 8.65 0.75 -5.88
N SER A 23 9.20 1.54 -6.81
CA SER A 23 10.35 2.40 -6.53
C SER A 23 9.99 3.58 -5.62
N LEU A 24 8.79 4.15 -5.75
CA LEU A 24 8.31 5.21 -4.85
C LEU A 24 8.05 4.71 -3.43
N LEU A 25 7.57 3.47 -3.28
CA LEU A 25 7.33 2.84 -1.99
C LEU A 25 8.66 2.54 -1.30
N ASP A 26 9.65 2.03 -2.03
CA ASP A 26 11.00 1.82 -1.48
C ASP A 26 11.65 3.16 -1.10
N TYR A 27 11.48 4.20 -1.92
CA TYR A 27 11.92 5.55 -1.56
C TYR A 27 11.24 6.06 -0.28
N TYR A 28 9.93 5.90 -0.17
CA TYR A 28 9.17 6.28 1.03
C TYR A 28 9.73 5.59 2.27
N PHE A 29 9.94 4.27 2.22
CA PHE A 29 10.46 3.53 3.38
C PHE A 29 11.89 3.94 3.73
N LYS A 30 12.75 4.21 2.75
CA LYS A 30 14.09 4.77 3.01
C LYS A 30 14.02 6.12 3.73
N GLN A 31 13.14 7.02 3.31
CA GLN A 31 12.97 8.30 4.01
C GLN A 31 12.34 8.10 5.39
N PHE A 32 11.45 7.12 5.55
CA PHE A 32 10.83 6.80 6.81
C PHE A 32 11.84 6.27 7.84
N GLU A 33 12.79 5.42 7.43
CA GLU A 33 13.91 4.98 8.28
C GLU A 33 14.74 6.15 8.76
N HIS A 34 15.15 7.05 7.85
CA HIS A 34 15.90 8.25 8.22
C HIS A 34 15.13 9.14 9.20
N ALA A 35 13.81 9.29 9.00
CA ALA A 35 12.96 10.06 9.89
C ALA A 35 12.84 9.40 11.27
N LEU A 36 12.75 8.08 11.36
CA LEU A 36 12.70 7.34 12.62
C LEU A 36 13.99 7.53 13.42
N VAL A 37 15.17 7.44 12.78
CA VAL A 37 16.45 7.69 13.45
C VAL A 37 16.49 9.08 14.10
N ASN A 38 15.98 10.10 13.40
CA ASN A 38 16.04 11.49 13.87
C ASN A 38 14.96 11.86 14.89
N HIS A 39 13.76 11.28 14.77
CA HIS A 39 12.59 11.71 15.53
C HIS A 39 12.11 10.70 16.57
N GLN A 40 12.53 9.43 16.46
CA GLN A 40 12.18 8.33 17.36
C GLN A 40 13.41 7.46 17.65
N PRO A 41 14.51 8.03 18.18
CA PRO A 41 15.81 7.34 18.32
C PRO A 41 15.77 6.12 19.25
N GLN A 42 14.71 5.95 20.05
CA GLN A 42 14.49 4.80 20.92
C GLN A 42 13.93 3.57 20.20
N LEU A 43 13.45 3.71 18.96
CA LEU A 43 12.92 2.61 18.16
C LEU A 43 13.99 2.10 17.20
N ASP A 44 13.99 0.78 16.93
CA ASP A 44 14.72 0.24 15.78
C ASP A 44 13.95 0.57 14.49
N PRO A 45 14.50 1.39 13.59
CA PRO A 45 13.83 1.73 12.33
C PRO A 45 13.51 0.52 11.47
N ASN A 46 14.38 -0.50 11.48
CA ASN A 46 14.20 -1.69 10.67
C ASN A 46 12.97 -2.49 11.17
N ASP A 47 12.81 -2.68 12.49
CA ASP A 47 11.64 -3.37 13.06
C ASP A 47 10.32 -2.65 12.71
N VAL A 48 10.33 -1.32 12.76
CA VAL A 48 9.17 -0.51 12.36
C VAL A 48 8.87 -0.69 10.87
N VAL A 49 9.87 -0.61 9.99
CA VAL A 49 9.65 -0.79 8.56
C VAL A 49 9.20 -2.20 8.21
N GLN A 50 9.79 -3.24 8.80
CA GLN A 50 9.39 -4.63 8.57
C GLN A 50 7.94 -4.89 9.00
N SER A 51 7.49 -4.29 10.10
CA SER A 51 6.09 -4.39 10.52
C SER A 51 5.13 -3.55 9.67
N TRP A 52 5.60 -2.43 9.10
CA TRP A 52 4.75 -1.51 8.32
C TRP A 52 4.64 -1.85 6.83
N LYS A 53 5.71 -2.36 6.20
CA LYS A 53 5.73 -2.65 4.76
C LYS A 53 4.61 -3.61 4.32
N PRO A 54 4.31 -4.71 5.04
CA PRO A 54 3.21 -5.61 4.68
C PRO A 54 1.83 -4.92 4.75
N LEU A 55 1.65 -3.92 5.63
CA LEU A 55 0.38 -3.21 5.78
C LEU A 55 0.03 -2.33 4.56
N TYR A 56 0.96 -2.14 3.62
CA TYR A 56 0.68 -1.44 2.38
C TYR A 56 -0.45 -2.11 1.57
N CYS A 57 -0.35 -3.41 1.33
CA CYS A 57 -1.36 -4.16 0.59
C CYS A 57 -2.71 -4.16 1.33
N ILE A 58 -2.68 -4.32 2.66
CA ILE A 58 -3.88 -4.26 3.51
C ILE A 58 -4.59 -2.90 3.40
N ALA A 59 -3.82 -1.80 3.51
CA ALA A 59 -4.38 -0.45 3.40
C ALA A 59 -4.95 -0.18 2.00
N TRP A 60 -4.34 -0.73 0.96
CA TRP A 60 -4.86 -0.63 -0.40
C TRP A 60 -6.14 -1.44 -0.59
N ALA A 61 -6.21 -2.65 -0.04
CA ALA A 61 -7.39 -3.48 -0.07
C ALA A 61 -8.59 -2.80 0.63
N ASP A 62 -8.36 -2.15 1.78
CA ASP A 62 -9.40 -1.37 2.45
C ASP A 62 -9.86 -0.17 1.60
N PHE A 63 -8.92 0.54 0.97
CA PHE A 63 -9.26 1.63 0.04
C PHE A 63 -10.10 1.13 -1.14
N GLN A 64 -9.72 0.00 -1.74
CA GLN A 64 -10.46 -0.57 -2.86
C GLN A 64 -11.84 -1.08 -2.43
N ARG A 65 -11.97 -1.71 -1.26
CA ARG A 65 -13.26 -2.10 -0.68
C ARG A 65 -14.19 -0.90 -0.53
N PHE A 66 -13.66 0.24 -0.06
CA PHE A 66 -14.40 1.50 0.01
C PHE A 66 -14.86 1.95 -1.38
N VAL A 67 -13.95 2.02 -2.36
CA VAL A 67 -14.28 2.47 -3.72
C VAL A 67 -15.34 1.55 -4.35
N LYS A 68 -15.19 0.22 -4.26
CA LYS A 68 -16.17 -0.76 -4.77
C LYS A 68 -17.55 -0.62 -4.12
N GLY A 69 -17.60 -0.37 -2.81
CA GLY A 69 -18.86 -0.15 -2.11
C GLY A 69 -19.55 1.18 -2.45
N TRP A 70 -18.78 2.19 -2.83
CA TRP A 70 -19.29 3.51 -3.18
C TRP A 70 -19.65 3.66 -4.67
N SER A 71 -18.77 3.20 -5.56
CA SER A 71 -18.92 3.26 -7.02
C SER A 71 -18.17 2.08 -7.67
N PRO A 72 -18.86 0.96 -7.96
CA PRO A 72 -18.26 -0.24 -8.51
C PRO A 72 -17.55 -0.05 -9.85
N ASP A 73 -18.00 0.90 -10.67
CA ASP A 73 -17.44 1.20 -11.99
C ASP A 73 -16.39 2.33 -11.94
N HIS A 74 -15.94 2.71 -10.75
CA HIS A 74 -14.96 3.78 -10.60
C HIS A 74 -13.60 3.36 -11.16
N TRP A 75 -13.00 4.22 -11.98
CA TRP A 75 -11.70 4.04 -12.66
C TRP A 75 -10.49 3.72 -11.74
N LYS A 76 -10.66 3.79 -10.41
CA LYS A 76 -9.62 3.43 -9.42
C LYS A 76 -9.59 1.92 -9.14
N ILE A 77 -10.60 1.18 -9.60
CA ILE A 77 -10.65 -0.27 -9.60
C ILE A 77 -10.02 -0.76 -10.91
N ASN A 78 -8.89 -1.46 -10.82
CA ASN A 78 -8.12 -1.91 -11.99
C ASN A 78 -7.23 -3.11 -11.62
N PRO A 79 -6.60 -3.80 -12.60
CA PRO A 79 -5.82 -5.00 -12.33
C PRO A 79 -4.71 -4.83 -11.29
N TYR A 80 -4.05 -3.66 -11.26
CA TYR A 80 -3.02 -3.39 -10.26
C TYR A 80 -3.61 -3.37 -8.84
N THR A 81 -4.73 -2.65 -8.64
CA THR A 81 -5.36 -2.57 -7.32
C THR A 81 -5.95 -3.91 -6.87
N GLU A 82 -6.56 -4.68 -7.79
CA GLU A 82 -7.00 -6.06 -7.54
C GLU A 82 -5.84 -6.96 -7.09
N SER A 83 -4.66 -6.84 -7.72
CA SER A 83 -3.49 -7.64 -7.34
C SER A 83 -3.02 -7.36 -5.91
N LEU A 84 -3.12 -6.10 -5.45
CA LEU A 84 -2.79 -5.72 -4.07
C LEU A 84 -3.83 -6.26 -3.08
N THR A 85 -5.11 -6.25 -3.45
CA THR A 85 -6.18 -6.88 -2.67
C THR A 85 -5.96 -8.39 -2.55
N GLN A 86 -5.57 -9.06 -3.63
CA GLN A 86 -5.27 -10.49 -3.60
C GLN A 86 -4.09 -10.80 -2.66
N LYS A 87 -3.01 -10.00 -2.74
CA LYS A 87 -1.87 -10.12 -1.81
C LYS A 87 -2.30 -9.92 -0.36
N ALA A 88 -3.17 -8.94 -0.09
CA ALA A 88 -3.71 -8.69 1.24
C ALA A 88 -4.52 -9.88 1.77
N LEU A 89 -5.36 -10.49 0.94
CA LEU A 89 -6.16 -11.66 1.31
C LEU A 89 -5.28 -12.87 1.62
N LEU A 90 -4.28 -13.16 0.78
CA LEU A 90 -3.32 -14.23 1.01
C LEU A 90 -2.53 -14.02 2.31
N GLN A 91 -2.11 -12.78 2.60
CA GLN A 91 -1.45 -12.42 3.86
C GLN A 91 -2.33 -12.68 5.08
N LEU A 92 -3.66 -12.54 4.96
CA LEU A 92 -4.63 -12.81 6.01
C LEU A 92 -5.06 -14.29 6.08
N GLY A 93 -4.48 -15.18 5.27
CA GLY A 93 -4.81 -16.59 5.22
C GLY A 93 -6.13 -16.91 4.51
N VAL A 94 -6.66 -15.96 3.71
CA VAL A 94 -7.84 -16.20 2.88
C VAL A 94 -7.38 -16.86 1.58
N PRO A 95 -7.85 -18.08 1.25
CA PRO A 95 -7.45 -18.78 0.03
C PRO A 95 -7.99 -18.08 -1.22
N ASP A 96 -7.29 -18.30 -2.34
CA ASP A 96 -7.72 -17.78 -3.63
C ASP A 96 -9.08 -18.35 -4.00
N ARG A 97 -10.04 -17.49 -4.37
CA ARG A 97 -11.36 -17.93 -4.81
C ARG A 97 -11.25 -18.24 -6.30
N ALA A 98 -11.09 -19.53 -6.62
CA ALA A 98 -11.18 -20.06 -7.97
C ALA A 98 -12.55 -19.76 -8.62
#